data_AF-A0A3D5HSD2-F1
#
_entry.id   AF-A0A3D5HSD2-F1
#
_cell.length_a   1.000
_cell.length_b   1.000
_cell.length_c   1.000
_cell.angle_alpha   90.00
_cell.angle_beta   90.00
_cell.angle_gamma   90.00
#
_symmetry.space_group_name_H-M   'P 1'
#
loop_
_entity.id
_entity.type
_entity.pdbx_description
1 polymer ?
#
loop_
_entity_poly.entity_id
_entity_poly.type
_entity_poly.pdbx_seq_one_letter_code
_entity_poly.pdbx_strand_id
1 'polypeptide(L)'
;MKLLIIGNARHGKTTAAEILSKKFDLKFADSSRAAAEIFLYDKLKDKYDYKDFNECYEDRVNHRQEWFEEICEFNKDDPTRLAKEIMKTADIYCGMRSGREILKCVEDKIFDHIIFIYNPNLPHEETNSFDIDFDEIPEHHTIINKPKRGLWYLEKQLRGLLKELQIIQLERGRKVQV
;
A
#
# COMPACT_ATOMS: atom_id res chain seq x y z
N MET A 1 -2.65 4.09 14.76
CA MET A 1 -2.27 4.90 13.60
C MET A 1 -2.51 4.07 12.35
N LYS A 2 -3.10 4.64 11.32
CA LYS A 2 -3.42 3.98 10.05
C LYS A 2 -2.81 4.75 8.89
N LEU A 3 -1.91 4.11 8.16
CA LEU A 3 -1.24 4.68 7.01
C LEU A 3 -1.71 4.00 5.72
N LEU A 4 -1.92 4.78 4.68
CA LEU A 4 -2.06 4.28 3.32
C LEU A 4 -0.76 4.55 2.55
N ILE A 5 -0.16 3.50 1.97
CA ILE A 5 0.98 3.63 1.06
C ILE A 5 0.53 3.27 -0.35
N ILE A 6 0.61 4.23 -1.25
CA ILE A 6 0.21 4.11 -2.66
C ILE A 6 1.35 4.45 -3.58
N GLY A 7 1.18 4.06 -4.85
CA GLY A 7 2.06 4.40 -5.93
C GLY A 7 1.99 3.36 -7.04
N ASN A 8 2.55 3.72 -8.20
CA ASN A 8 2.56 2.86 -9.37
C ASN A 8 3.42 1.58 -9.15
N ALA A 9 3.26 0.57 -10.00
CA ALA A 9 3.97 -0.70 -9.91
C ALA A 9 5.47 -0.49 -10.03
N ARG A 10 6.23 -1.16 -9.14
CA ARG A 10 7.70 -1.07 -9.07
C ARG A 10 8.25 0.29 -8.61
N HIS A 11 7.40 1.27 -8.25
CA HIS A 11 7.86 2.56 -7.71
C HIS A 11 8.45 2.46 -6.29
N GLY A 12 8.27 1.31 -5.62
CA GLY A 12 8.88 1.03 -4.31
C GLY A 12 7.91 1.10 -3.13
N LYS A 13 6.59 1.15 -3.38
CA LYS A 13 5.54 1.14 -2.34
C LYS A 13 5.70 0.00 -1.33
N THR A 14 5.82 -1.24 -1.80
CA THR A 14 6.00 -2.43 -0.95
C THR A 14 7.31 -2.36 -0.18
N THR A 15 8.40 -1.94 -0.82
CA THR A 15 9.69 -1.73 -0.14
C THR A 15 9.61 -0.69 0.97
N ALA A 16 8.86 0.40 0.77
CA ALA A 16 8.64 1.40 1.81
C ALA A 16 7.84 0.82 2.98
N ALA A 17 6.76 0.07 2.71
CA ALA A 17 5.98 -0.62 3.73
C ALA A 17 6.81 -1.62 4.55
N GLU A 18 7.66 -2.41 3.88
CA GLU A 18 8.58 -3.34 4.54
C GLU A 18 9.62 -2.64 5.42
N ILE A 19 10.18 -1.51 4.96
CA ILE A 19 11.10 -0.70 5.78
C ILE A 19 10.38 -0.23 7.03
N LEU A 20 9.17 0.34 6.88
CA LEU A 20 8.41 0.83 8.01
C LEU A 20 8.09 -0.28 9.01
N SER A 21 7.70 -1.45 8.50
CA SER A 21 7.41 -2.62 9.32
C SER A 21 8.64 -3.10 10.11
N LYS A 22 9.78 -3.29 9.43
CA LYS A 22 11.01 -3.79 10.05
C LYS A 22 11.64 -2.80 11.04
N LYS A 23 11.48 -1.48 10.82
CA LYS A 23 12.17 -0.44 11.58
C LYS A 23 11.34 0.16 12.71
N PHE A 24 10.02 0.14 12.57
CA PHE A 24 9.09 0.80 13.49
C PHE A 24 8.00 -0.14 14.02
N ASP A 25 8.14 -1.44 13.79
CA ASP A 25 7.22 -2.49 14.28
C ASP A 25 5.76 -2.27 13.84
N LEU A 26 5.57 -1.71 12.65
CA LEU A 26 4.26 -1.50 12.05
C LEU A 26 3.82 -2.73 11.26
N LYS A 27 2.57 -3.15 11.44
CA LYS A 27 2.01 -4.26 10.66
C LYS A 27 1.49 -3.72 9.35
N PHE A 28 2.03 -4.19 8.22
CA PHE A 28 1.51 -3.84 6.91
C PHE A 28 0.81 -5.01 6.25
N ALA A 29 -0.20 -4.69 5.45
CA ALA A 29 -0.90 -5.63 4.58
C ALA A 29 -0.84 -5.14 3.13
N ASP A 30 -0.51 -6.05 2.23
CA ASP A 30 -0.55 -5.82 0.78
C ASP A 30 -1.97 -6.02 0.26
N SER A 31 -2.45 -5.09 -0.57
CA SER A 31 -3.80 -5.11 -1.16
C SER A 31 -4.13 -6.43 -1.82
N SER A 32 -3.22 -6.93 -2.67
CA SER A 32 -3.48 -8.11 -3.48
C SER A 32 -3.56 -9.33 -2.57
N ARG A 33 -2.63 -9.42 -1.60
CA ARG A 33 -2.61 -10.55 -0.67
C ARG A 33 -3.85 -10.55 0.23
N ALA A 34 -4.20 -9.39 0.80
CA ALA A 34 -5.37 -9.27 1.66
C ALA A 34 -6.66 -9.57 0.89
N ALA A 35 -6.84 -9.04 -0.32
CA ALA A 35 -8.01 -9.34 -1.15
C ALA A 35 -8.08 -10.84 -1.50
N ALA A 36 -6.94 -11.47 -1.79
CA ALA A 36 -6.87 -12.91 -2.02
C ALA A 36 -7.28 -13.73 -0.80
N GLU A 37 -6.78 -13.37 0.38
CA GLU A 37 -7.11 -14.05 1.64
C GLU A 37 -8.58 -13.83 2.05
N ILE A 38 -9.17 -12.68 1.71
CA ILE A 38 -10.55 -12.33 2.09
C ILE A 38 -11.57 -12.95 1.15
N PHE A 39 -11.35 -12.93 -0.17
CA PHE A 39 -12.38 -13.38 -1.11
C PHE A 39 -11.88 -13.85 -2.49
N LEU A 40 -10.77 -13.33 -3.04
CA LEU A 40 -10.41 -13.68 -4.43
C LEU A 40 -10.01 -15.14 -4.58
N TYR A 41 -9.31 -15.73 -3.61
CA TYR A 41 -8.92 -17.13 -3.72
C TYR A 41 -10.16 -18.03 -3.80
N ASP A 42 -11.13 -17.83 -2.91
CA ASP A 42 -12.38 -18.59 -2.93
C ASP A 42 -13.18 -18.41 -4.21
N LYS A 43 -13.11 -17.21 -4.80
CA LYS A 43 -13.81 -16.89 -6.05
C LYS A 43 -13.13 -17.46 -7.30
N LEU A 44 -11.79 -17.49 -7.32
CA LEU A 44 -11.01 -17.78 -8.53
C LEU A 44 -10.45 -19.20 -8.59
N LYS A 45 -10.35 -19.91 -7.46
CA LYS A 45 -9.74 -21.25 -7.39
C LYS A 45 -10.33 -22.25 -8.37
N ASP A 46 -11.66 -22.32 -8.50
CA ASP A 46 -12.32 -23.28 -9.39
C ASP A 46 -12.24 -22.84 -10.86
N LYS A 47 -12.16 -21.53 -11.12
CA LYS A 47 -12.09 -20.97 -12.49
C LYS A 47 -10.75 -21.29 -13.16
N TYR A 48 -9.67 -21.23 -12.38
CA TYR A 48 -8.28 -21.41 -12.86
C TYR A 48 -7.63 -22.72 -12.40
N ASP A 49 -8.37 -23.58 -11.70
CA ASP A 49 -7.89 -24.86 -11.17
C ASP A 49 -6.66 -24.72 -10.25
N TYR A 50 -6.65 -23.65 -9.42
CA TYR A 50 -5.57 -23.42 -8.46
C TYR A 50 -5.62 -24.47 -7.34
N LYS A 51 -4.48 -25.13 -7.09
CA LYS A 51 -4.36 -26.17 -6.05
C LYS A 51 -4.36 -25.58 -4.65
N ASP A 52 -3.79 -24.39 -4.51
CA ASP A 52 -3.69 -23.69 -3.24
C ASP A 52 -3.65 -22.16 -3.41
N PHE A 53 -3.65 -21.47 -2.28
CA PHE A 53 -3.59 -20.01 -2.22
C PHE A 53 -2.32 -19.43 -2.85
N ASN A 54 -1.18 -20.09 -2.69
CA ASN A 54 0.10 -19.57 -3.18
C ASN A 54 0.12 -19.56 -4.70
N GLU A 55 -0.37 -20.62 -5.33
CA GLU A 55 -0.49 -20.70 -6.80
C GLU A 55 -1.37 -19.55 -7.34
N CYS A 56 -2.52 -19.31 -6.71
CA CYS A 56 -3.40 -18.18 -7.05
C CYS A 56 -2.69 -16.82 -6.91
N TYR A 57 -2.00 -16.61 -5.79
CA TYR A 57 -1.33 -15.33 -5.51
C TYR A 57 -0.13 -15.05 -6.41
N GLU A 58 0.62 -16.10 -6.77
CA GLU A 58 1.72 -16.00 -7.73
C GLU A 58 1.20 -15.66 -9.13
N ASP A 59 0.11 -16.29 -9.55
CA ASP A 59 -0.49 -16.08 -10.87
C ASP A 59 -1.22 -14.74 -11.04
N ARG A 60 -1.50 -14.01 -9.94
CA ARG A 60 -2.17 -12.69 -9.97
C ARG A 60 -1.56 -11.71 -10.98
N VAL A 61 -0.26 -11.83 -11.28
CA VAL A 61 0.43 -10.91 -12.19
C VAL A 61 -0.06 -11.05 -13.63
N ASN A 62 -0.59 -12.23 -13.98
CA ASN A 62 -1.21 -12.53 -15.27
C ASN A 62 -2.69 -12.14 -15.29
N HIS A 63 -3.30 -11.97 -14.11
CA HIS A 63 -4.73 -11.67 -13.92
C HIS A 63 -4.98 -10.31 -13.24
N ARG A 64 -4.03 -9.36 -13.32
CA ARG A 64 -4.11 -8.09 -12.55
C ARG A 64 -5.37 -7.29 -12.81
N GLN A 65 -5.80 -7.21 -14.07
CA GLN A 65 -6.99 -6.46 -14.43
C GLN A 65 -8.23 -7.09 -13.78
N GLU A 66 -8.40 -8.41 -13.90
CA GLU A 66 -9.50 -9.13 -13.27
C GLU A 66 -9.47 -8.97 -11.75
N TRP A 67 -8.30 -9.06 -11.11
CA TRP A 67 -8.18 -8.83 -9.67
C TRP A 67 -8.60 -7.41 -9.27
N PHE A 68 -8.24 -6.41 -10.06
CA PHE A 68 -8.67 -5.03 -9.85
C PHE A 68 -10.19 -4.89 -9.99
N GLU A 69 -10.77 -5.43 -11.05
CA GLU A 69 -12.22 -5.42 -11.29
C GLU A 69 -13.00 -6.13 -10.17
N GLU A 70 -12.48 -7.26 -9.70
CA GLU A 70 -13.07 -8.04 -8.62
C GLU A 70 -13.00 -7.34 -7.25
N ILE A 71 -11.92 -6.62 -6.97
CA ILE A 71 -11.81 -5.75 -5.79
C ILE A 71 -12.79 -4.59 -5.89
N CYS A 72 -12.91 -3.96 -7.05
CA CYS A 72 -13.88 -2.89 -7.29
C CYS A 72 -15.32 -3.40 -7.09
N GLU A 73 -15.65 -4.61 -7.54
CA GLU A 73 -16.96 -5.22 -7.31
C GLU A 73 -17.18 -5.57 -5.83
N PHE A 74 -16.17 -6.08 -5.13
CA PHE A 74 -16.24 -6.32 -3.69
C PHE A 74 -16.53 -5.04 -2.88
N ASN A 75 -16.01 -3.91 -3.34
CA ASN A 75 -16.19 -2.57 -2.78
C ASN A 75 -17.38 -1.79 -3.39
N LYS A 76 -18.24 -2.43 -4.17
CA LYS A 76 -19.31 -1.75 -4.92
C LYS A 76 -20.30 -0.99 -4.04
N ASP A 77 -20.80 -1.63 -2.99
CA ASP A 77 -21.80 -1.05 -2.09
C ASP A 77 -21.16 -0.17 -1.00
N ASP A 78 -19.95 -0.53 -0.57
CA ASP A 78 -19.10 0.28 0.33
C ASP A 78 -17.69 0.38 -0.28
N PRO A 79 -17.33 1.53 -0.89
CA PRO A 79 -16.01 1.74 -1.49
C PRO A 79 -14.83 1.56 -0.53
N THR A 80 -15.08 1.57 0.77
CA THR A 80 -14.05 1.45 1.80
C THR A 80 -14.01 0.07 2.44
N ARG A 81 -14.84 -0.88 1.99
CA ARG A 81 -15.02 -2.18 2.64
C ARG A 81 -13.70 -2.92 2.82
N LEU A 82 -12.94 -3.11 1.75
CA LEU A 82 -11.64 -3.78 1.83
C LEU A 82 -10.68 -3.02 2.76
N ALA A 83 -10.63 -1.69 2.67
CA ALA A 83 -9.78 -0.87 3.53
C ALA A 83 -10.14 -1.05 5.02
N LYS A 84 -11.44 -1.04 5.36
CA LYS A 84 -11.92 -1.27 6.72
C LYS A 84 -11.52 -2.66 7.23
N GLU A 85 -11.66 -3.70 6.41
CA GLU A 85 -11.26 -5.06 6.76
C GLU A 85 -9.76 -5.16 7.05
N ILE A 86 -8.92 -4.62 6.15
CA ILE A 86 -7.45 -4.62 6.32
C ILE A 86 -7.05 -3.85 7.58
N MET A 87 -7.66 -2.70 7.81
CA MET A 87 -7.34 -1.82 8.95
C MET A 87 -7.89 -2.28 10.30
N LYS A 88 -8.50 -3.47 10.39
CA LYS A 88 -8.78 -4.14 11.68
C LYS A 88 -7.52 -4.71 12.33
N THR A 89 -6.55 -5.14 11.52
CA THR A 89 -5.37 -5.88 12.01
C THR A 89 -4.03 -5.30 11.57
N ALA A 90 -4.03 -4.40 10.57
CA ALA A 90 -2.82 -3.73 10.09
C ALA A 90 -2.79 -2.24 10.44
N ASP A 91 -1.57 -1.71 10.58
CA ASP A 91 -1.28 -0.28 10.72
C ASP A 91 -1.05 0.40 9.36
N ILE A 92 -0.65 -0.38 8.34
CA ILE A 92 -0.33 0.11 7.00
C ILE A 92 -1.10 -0.70 5.96
N TYR A 93 -1.90 -0.01 5.13
CA TYR A 93 -2.44 -0.56 3.90
C TYR A 93 -1.50 -0.19 2.74
N CYS A 94 -0.88 -1.17 2.09
CA CYS A 94 -0.05 -0.95 0.91
C CYS A 94 -0.77 -1.37 -0.38
N GLY A 95 -0.88 -0.44 -1.33
CA GLY A 95 -1.19 -0.74 -2.73
C GLY A 95 -2.66 -0.64 -3.15
N MET A 96 -3.44 0.27 -2.54
CA MET A 96 -4.73 0.68 -3.10
C MET A 96 -4.56 1.23 -4.52
N ARG A 97 -5.53 0.95 -5.40
CA ARG A 97 -5.46 1.21 -6.85
C ARG A 97 -6.64 2.00 -7.40
N SER A 98 -7.75 2.08 -6.65
CA SER A 98 -8.98 2.70 -7.11
C SER A 98 -9.12 4.15 -6.63
N GLY A 99 -9.32 5.10 -7.55
CA GLY A 99 -9.65 6.51 -7.30
C GLY A 99 -10.92 6.67 -6.48
N ARG A 100 -11.97 5.90 -6.83
CA ARG A 100 -13.24 5.87 -6.09
C ARG A 100 -13.04 5.45 -4.63
N GLU A 101 -12.25 4.40 -4.40
CA GLU A 101 -12.00 3.87 -3.06
C GLU A 101 -11.19 4.85 -2.20
N ILE A 102 -10.13 5.44 -2.77
CA ILE A 102 -9.26 6.36 -2.01
C ILE A 102 -10.00 7.64 -1.63
N LEU A 103 -10.76 8.23 -2.54
CA LEU A 103 -11.53 9.45 -2.26
C LEU A 103 -12.57 9.20 -1.16
N LYS A 104 -13.23 8.03 -1.19
CA LYS A 104 -14.14 7.66 -0.11
C LYS A 104 -13.42 7.40 1.20
N CYS A 105 -12.25 6.78 1.18
CA CYS A 105 -11.43 6.59 2.39
C CYS A 105 -10.97 7.91 3.01
N VAL A 106 -10.70 8.94 2.18
CA VAL A 106 -10.40 10.30 2.64
C VAL A 106 -11.63 10.92 3.31
N GLU A 107 -12.81 10.85 2.66
CA GLU A 107 -14.07 11.35 3.22
C GLU A 107 -14.39 10.69 4.58
N ASP A 108 -14.25 9.37 4.65
CA ASP A 108 -14.55 8.56 5.84
C ASP A 108 -13.41 8.57 6.88
N LYS A 109 -12.29 9.25 6.59
CA LYS A 109 -11.10 9.34 7.46
C LYS A 109 -10.59 7.97 7.91
N ILE A 110 -10.50 7.01 6.98
CA ILE A 110 -10.03 5.65 7.25
C ILE A 110 -8.54 5.63 7.60
N PHE A 111 -7.77 6.55 7.03
CA PHE A 111 -6.32 6.68 7.25
C PHE A 111 -6.01 8.02 7.92
N ASP A 112 -5.03 8.01 8.81
CA ASP A 112 -4.46 9.22 9.42
C ASP A 112 -3.57 9.95 8.41
N HIS A 113 -2.82 9.21 7.60
CA HIS A 113 -1.93 9.76 6.57
C HIS A 113 -1.87 8.88 5.32
N ILE A 114 -1.73 9.55 4.17
CA ILE A 114 -1.53 8.92 2.86
C ILE A 114 -0.11 9.26 2.39
N ILE A 115 0.65 8.24 1.99
CA ILE A 115 2.02 8.35 1.51
C ILE A 115 2.10 7.82 0.08
N PHE A 116 2.40 8.70 -0.86
CA PHE A 116 2.69 8.35 -2.24
C PHE A 116 4.19 8.10 -2.43
N ILE A 117 4.53 6.89 -2.86
CA ILE A 117 5.90 6.54 -3.27
C ILE A 117 6.02 6.66 -4.78
N TYR A 118 6.88 7.58 -5.23
CA TYR A 118 7.08 7.88 -6.64
C TYR A 118 8.53 7.63 -7.07
N ASN A 119 8.73 6.92 -8.18
CA ASN A 119 10.03 6.81 -8.83
C ASN A 119 9.99 7.48 -10.21
N PRO A 120 10.69 8.61 -10.41
CA PRO A 120 10.64 9.36 -11.67
C PRO A 120 11.31 8.66 -12.85
N ASN A 121 11.97 7.51 -12.64
CA ASN A 121 12.63 6.74 -13.69
C ASN A 121 11.80 5.54 -14.16
N LEU A 122 10.57 5.38 -13.67
CA LEU A 122 9.70 4.26 -14.00
C LEU A 122 8.39 4.76 -14.61
N PRO A 123 7.78 3.99 -15.53
CA PRO A 123 6.51 4.36 -16.13
C PRO A 123 5.38 4.33 -15.10
N HIS A 124 4.29 5.02 -15.44
CA HIS A 124 3.00 4.86 -14.77
C HIS A 124 2.30 3.57 -15.22
N GLU A 125 1.45 3.01 -14.36
CA GLU A 125 0.57 1.90 -14.72
C GLU A 125 -0.55 2.40 -15.66
N GLU A 126 -1.11 1.50 -16.45
CA GLU A 126 -2.30 1.80 -17.25
C GLU A 126 -3.53 2.01 -16.35
N THR A 127 -4.45 2.87 -16.78
CA THR A 127 -5.64 3.26 -16.00
C THR A 127 -6.60 2.11 -15.73
N ASN A 128 -6.56 1.04 -16.52
CA ASN A 128 -7.35 -0.18 -16.32
C ASN A 128 -6.95 -1.00 -15.08
N SER A 129 -5.82 -0.70 -14.44
CA SER A 129 -5.28 -1.43 -13.30
C SER A 129 -4.83 -0.52 -12.15
N PHE A 130 -4.86 0.79 -12.36
CA PHE A 130 -4.54 1.85 -11.41
C PHE A 130 -5.15 3.16 -11.92
N ASP A 131 -6.21 3.66 -11.30
CA ASP A 131 -6.93 4.86 -11.75
C ASP A 131 -6.90 6.01 -10.73
N ILE A 132 -6.05 5.92 -9.70
CA ILE A 132 -5.88 7.01 -8.73
C ILE A 132 -5.21 8.21 -9.42
N ASP A 133 -5.94 9.32 -9.46
CA ASP A 133 -5.36 10.64 -9.69
C ASP A 133 -4.87 11.23 -8.37
N PHE A 134 -3.58 11.53 -8.29
CA PHE A 134 -2.97 12.08 -7.08
C PHE A 134 -3.31 13.55 -6.86
N ASP A 135 -3.68 14.29 -7.92
CA ASP A 135 -4.06 15.69 -7.83
C ASP A 135 -5.45 15.86 -7.20
N GLU A 136 -6.28 14.81 -7.21
CA GLU A 136 -7.59 14.79 -6.56
C GLU A 136 -7.52 14.47 -5.05
N ILE A 137 -6.37 14.03 -4.55
CA ILE A 137 -6.20 13.68 -3.12
C ILE A 137 -5.82 14.94 -2.34
N PRO A 138 -6.70 15.47 -1.47
CA PRO A 138 -6.52 16.79 -0.86
C PRO A 138 -5.31 16.89 0.07
N GLU A 139 -4.97 15.79 0.75
CA GLU A 139 -3.81 15.73 1.64
C GLU A 139 -3.08 14.40 1.49
N HIS A 140 -1.81 14.47 1.09
CA HIS A 140 -0.91 13.32 1.01
C HIS A 140 0.54 13.77 1.11
N HIS A 141 1.43 12.83 1.45
CA HIS A 141 2.87 13.03 1.48
C HIS A 141 3.52 12.32 0.31
N THR A 142 4.45 12.98 -0.38
CA THR A 142 5.18 12.37 -1.50
C THR A 142 6.61 12.07 -1.12
N ILE A 143 7.02 10.81 -1.29
CA ILE A 143 8.41 10.37 -1.14
C ILE A 143 8.95 9.96 -2.51
N ILE A 144 10.02 10.64 -2.93
CA ILE A 144 10.71 10.32 -4.18
C ILE A 144 11.68 9.16 -3.94
N ASN A 145 11.34 7.98 -4.45
CA ASN A 145 12.23 6.83 -4.46
C ASN A 145 13.30 6.99 -5.53
N LYS A 146 14.57 7.04 -5.09
CA LYS A 146 15.76 7.10 -5.95
C LYS A 146 16.63 5.87 -5.70
N PRO A 147 16.34 4.71 -6.29
CA PRO A 147 17.06 3.45 -5.99
C PRO A 147 18.58 3.54 -6.15
N LYS A 148 19.07 4.37 -7.10
CA LYS A 148 20.51 4.64 -7.30
C LYS A 148 21.21 5.22 -6.06
N ARG A 149 20.48 5.86 -5.13
CA ARG A 149 21.03 6.35 -3.87
C ARG A 149 21.09 5.28 -2.78
N GLY A 150 20.51 4.10 -3.02
CA GLY A 150 20.43 2.97 -2.07
C GLY A 150 19.20 3.04 -1.15
N LEU A 151 18.89 1.90 -0.52
CA LEU A 151 17.73 1.74 0.37
C LEU A 151 17.77 2.69 1.58
N TRP A 152 18.97 3.01 2.09
CA TRP A 152 19.12 3.94 3.21
C TRP A 152 18.51 5.32 2.91
N TYR A 153 18.51 5.75 1.65
CA TYR A 153 17.96 7.04 1.26
C TYR A 153 16.43 7.04 1.35
N LEU A 154 15.79 5.94 0.96
CA LEU A 154 14.35 5.73 1.14
C LEU A 154 14.00 5.67 2.64
N GLU A 155 14.76 4.89 3.42
CA GLU A 155 14.62 4.81 4.88
C GLU A 155 14.76 6.17 5.55
N LYS A 156 15.75 6.98 5.16
CA LYS A 156 15.95 8.33 5.70
C LYS A 156 14.74 9.23 5.44
N GLN A 157 14.17 9.19 4.24
CA GLN A 157 12.99 9.98 3.89
C GLN A 157 11.77 9.54 4.72
N LEU A 158 11.52 8.23 4.80
CA LEU A 158 10.44 7.67 5.61
C LEU A 158 10.58 8.07 7.08
N ARG A 159 11.77 7.90 7.66
CA ARG A 159 12.04 8.28 9.05
C ARG A 159 11.87 9.79 9.28
N GLY A 160 12.26 10.61 8.31
CA GLY A 160 12.05 12.07 8.35
C GLY A 160 10.57 12.41 8.43
N LEU A 161 9.77 11.83 7.53
CA LEU A 161 8.32 12.01 7.50
C LEU A 161 7.66 11.56 8.80
N LEU A 162 7.94 10.34 9.27
CA LEU A 162 7.34 9.82 10.51
C LEU A 162 7.67 10.69 11.72
N LYS A 163 8.84 11.35 11.73
CA LYS A 163 9.21 12.31 12.77
C LYS A 163 8.40 13.61 12.67
N GLU A 164 8.24 14.15 11.46
CA GLU A 164 7.44 15.35 11.21
C GLU A 164 5.98 15.15 11.63
N LEU A 165 5.44 13.96 11.36
CA LEU A 165 4.10 13.53 11.77
C LEU A 165 4.00 13.14 13.25
N GLN A 166 5.09 13.27 14.02
CA GLN A 166 5.16 12.91 15.44
C GLN A 166 4.79 11.45 15.75
N ILE A 167 4.87 10.57 14.75
CA ILE A 167 4.61 9.12 14.86
C ILE A 167 5.71 8.44 15.68
N ILE A 168 6.95 8.93 15.53
CA ILE A 168 8.12 8.40 16.25
C ILE A 168 8.83 9.50 17.04
N GLN A 169 9.29 9.16 18.25
CA GLN A 169 10.14 10.03 19.05
C GLN A 169 11.62 9.73 18.77
N LEU A 170 12.49 10.75 18.92
CA LEU A 170 13.93 10.54 18.85
C LEU A 170 14.38 9.70 20.06
N GLU A 171 14.98 8.53 19.83
CA GLU A 171 16.03 8.09 20.74
C GLU A 171 17.15 9.14 20.66
N ARG A 172 17.28 9.96 21.71
CA ARG A 172 18.50 10.74 21.92
C ARG A 172 19.64 9.73 21.88
N GLY A 173 20.57 9.94 20.94
CA GLY A 173 21.53 8.95 20.48
C GLY A 173 22.16 8.15 21.62
N ARG A 174 22.42 6.86 21.33
CA ARG A 174 23.32 6.02 22.12
C ARG A 174 24.50 6.87 22.57
N LYS A 175 24.56 7.18 23.87
CA LYS A 175 25.82 7.56 24.48
C LYS A 175 26.76 6.41 24.15
N VAL A 176 27.81 6.72 23.39
CA VAL A 176 28.98 5.87 23.30
C VAL A 176 29.40 5.65 24.74
N GLN A 177 29.22 4.42 25.25
CA GLN A 177 29.92 4.00 26.44
C GLN A 177 31.38 3.89 26.00
N VAL A 178 32.16 4.84 26.49
CA VAL A 178 33.63 4.83 26.49
C VAL A 178 34.10 3.66 27.32
#